data_AF-A0A9D6S274-F1
#
_entry.id   AF-A0A9D6S274-F1
#
_cell.length_a   1.000
_cell.length_b   1.000
_cell.length_c   1.000
_cell.angle_alpha   90.00
_cell.angle_beta   90.00
_cell.angle_gamma   90.00
#
_symmetry.space_group_name_H-M   'P 1'
#
loop_
_entity.id
_entity.type
_entity.pdbx_description
1 polymer ?
#
loop_
_entity_poly.entity_id
_entity_poly.type
_entity_poly.pdbx_seq_one_letter_code
_entity_poly.pdbx_strand_id
1 'polypeptide(L)'
;MPKSSGYTLIELMVVLTIIATLSTIGFVTYTTFLKNARDARRQADLKFIQSALEQYHGDQKHYPAGLDFGDRLTNATGVTPAPVVSKTYLNNVPIGPSGAAEYLYKAFKSDNSQCIASEAISCTKYCLYAKAENMSQVESLCPDQVGFTMEVTSP
;
A
#
# COMPACT_ATOMS: atom_id res chain seq x y z
N MET A 1 13.51 -2.21 -65.18
CA MET A 1 12.41 -1.50 -64.49
C MET A 1 12.03 -2.34 -63.27
N PRO A 2 12.22 -1.87 -62.03
CA PRO A 2 11.85 -2.65 -60.86
C PRO A 2 10.33 -2.77 -60.80
N LYS A 3 9.83 -4.00 -60.73
CA LYS A 3 8.40 -4.32 -60.65
C LYS A 3 7.95 -4.04 -59.22
N SER A 4 7.08 -3.05 -59.04
CA SER A 4 6.46 -2.76 -57.75
C SER A 4 5.46 -3.87 -57.41
N SER A 5 5.83 -4.72 -56.44
CA SER A 5 4.92 -5.71 -55.86
C SER A 5 3.98 -4.99 -54.89
N GLY A 6 2.69 -4.91 -55.23
CA GLY A 6 1.65 -4.40 -54.34
C GLY A 6 1.04 -5.54 -53.51
N TYR A 7 0.79 -5.28 -52.23
CA TYR A 7 0.03 -6.16 -51.36
C TYR A 7 -1.42 -6.27 -51.84
N THR A 8 -2.03 -7.46 -51.69
CA THR A 8 -3.43 -7.66 -52.07
C THR A 8 -4.37 -7.11 -50.99
N LEU A 9 -5.58 -6.67 -51.36
CA LEU A 9 -6.57 -6.18 -50.40
C LEU A 9 -6.93 -7.25 -49.35
N ILE A 10 -7.01 -8.51 -49.78
CA ILE A 10 -7.32 -9.63 -48.89
C ILE A 10 -6.20 -9.89 -47.87
N GLU A 11 -4.94 -9.68 -48.26
CA GLU A 11 -3.79 -9.84 -47.39
C GLU A 11 -3.78 -8.78 -46.29
N LEU A 12 -4.14 -7.54 -46.61
CA LEU A 12 -4.32 -6.50 -45.60
C LEU A 12 -5.52 -6.78 -44.68
N MET A 13 -6.62 -7.32 -45.22
CA MET A 13 -7.82 -7.63 -44.43
C MET A 13 -7.54 -8.72 -43.39
N VAL A 14 -6.87 -9.80 -43.76
CA VAL A 14 -6.54 -10.90 -42.84
C VAL A 14 -5.56 -10.45 -41.75
N VAL A 15 -4.60 -9.59 -42.10
CA VAL A 15 -3.65 -9.07 -41.10
C VAL A 15 -4.35 -8.20 -40.06
N LEU A 16 -5.26 -7.32 -40.49
CA LEU A 16 -6.00 -6.46 -39.56
C LEU A 16 -6.93 -7.26 -38.65
N THR A 17 -7.58 -8.33 -39.15
CA THR A 17 -8.44 -9.18 -38.30
C THR A 17 -7.63 -9.93 -37.25
N ILE A 18 -6.44 -10.43 -37.61
CA ILE A 18 -5.54 -11.09 -36.65
C ILE A 18 -5.05 -10.09 -35.59
N ILE A 19 -4.58 -8.91 -36.00
CA ILE A 19 -4.12 -7.87 -35.05
C ILE A 19 -5.26 -7.44 -34.14
N ALA A 20 -6.47 -7.24 -34.67
CA ALA A 20 -7.64 -6.86 -33.87
C ALA A 20 -7.98 -7.93 -32.82
N THR A 21 -7.95 -9.21 -33.19
CA THR A 21 -8.26 -10.32 -32.28
C THR A 21 -7.20 -10.49 -31.19
N LEU A 22 -5.92 -10.40 -31.55
CA LEU A 22 -4.84 -10.49 -30.57
C LEU A 22 -4.83 -9.28 -29.61
N SER A 23 -5.15 -8.10 -30.13
CA SER A 23 -5.18 -6.87 -29.33
C SER A 23 -6.26 -6.89 -28.25
N THR A 24 -7.46 -7.42 -28.54
CA THR A 24 -8.54 -7.50 -27.55
C THR A 24 -8.21 -8.44 -26.40
N ILE A 25 -7.65 -9.61 -26.68
CA ILE A 25 -7.22 -10.58 -25.66
C ILE A 25 -6.05 -10.02 -24.82
N GLY A 26 -5.09 -9.38 -25.49
CA GLY A 26 -3.94 -8.76 -24.82
C GLY A 26 -4.33 -7.65 -23.85
N PHE A 27 -5.36 -6.85 -24.19
CA PHE A 27 -5.78 -5.72 -23.35
C PHE A 27 -6.34 -6.15 -21.98
N VAL A 28 -7.21 -7.17 -21.94
CA VAL A 28 -7.83 -7.63 -20.68
C VAL A 28 -6.77 -8.16 -19.71
N THR A 29 -5.87 -9.01 -20.21
CA THR A 29 -4.78 -9.60 -19.39
C THR A 29 -3.81 -8.56 -18.85
N TYR A 30 -3.50 -7.53 -19.63
CA TYR A 30 -2.64 -6.42 -19.22
C TYR A 30 -3.21 -5.65 -18.03
N THR A 31 -4.52 -5.35 -18.04
CA THR A 31 -5.15 -4.62 -16.93
C THR A 31 -5.10 -5.38 -15.61
N THR A 32 -5.32 -6.70 -15.62
CA THR A 32 -5.22 -7.55 -14.44
C THR A 32 -3.78 -7.64 -13.93
N PHE A 33 -2.79 -7.76 -14.83
CA PHE A 33 -1.39 -7.77 -14.44
C PHE A 33 -0.98 -6.49 -13.69
N LEU A 34 -1.42 -5.33 -14.18
CA LEU A 34 -1.13 -4.05 -13.51
C LEU A 34 -1.79 -3.95 -12.13
N LYS A 35 -3.00 -4.48 -11.95
CA LYS A 35 -3.67 -4.55 -10.64
C LYS A 35 -2.85 -5.41 -9.66
N ASN A 36 -2.47 -6.61 -10.09
CA ASN A 36 -1.67 -7.52 -9.27
C ASN A 36 -0.31 -6.92 -8.90
N ALA A 37 0.35 -6.19 -9.82
CA ALA A 37 1.59 -5.51 -9.54
C ALA A 37 1.44 -4.41 -8.47
N ARG A 38 0.31 -3.68 -8.48
CA ARG A 38 -0.01 -2.68 -7.45
C ARG A 38 -0.33 -3.32 -6.10
N ASP A 39 -1.09 -4.41 -6.07
CA ASP A 39 -1.35 -5.17 -4.84
C ASP A 39 -0.06 -5.76 -4.23
N ALA A 40 0.84 -6.30 -5.06
CA ALA A 40 2.14 -6.78 -4.61
C ALA A 40 2.99 -5.65 -4.00
N ARG A 41 2.94 -4.44 -4.59
CA ARG A 41 3.59 -3.26 -4.02
C ARG A 41 2.99 -2.88 -2.67
N ARG A 42 1.66 -2.84 -2.54
CA ARG A 42 0.99 -2.58 -1.26
C ARG A 42 1.44 -3.57 -0.18
N GLN A 43 1.55 -4.85 -0.52
CA GLN A 43 2.03 -5.86 0.42
C GLN A 43 3.48 -5.61 0.89
N ALA A 44 4.35 -5.21 -0.02
CA ALA A 44 5.74 -4.85 0.30
C ALA A 44 5.80 -3.61 1.20
N ASP A 45 4.98 -2.60 0.90
CA ASP A 45 4.89 -1.36 1.67
C ASP A 45 4.42 -1.62 3.11
N LEU A 46 3.40 -2.48 3.30
CA LEU A 46 2.94 -2.90 4.64
C LEU A 46 4.04 -3.56 5.47
N LYS A 47 4.82 -4.47 4.87
CA LYS A 47 5.94 -5.14 5.54
C LYS A 47 7.05 -4.17 5.91
N PHE A 48 7.33 -3.20 5.03
CA PHE A 48 8.32 -2.17 5.27
C PHE A 48 7.92 -1.26 6.45
N ILE A 49 6.66 -0.84 6.50
CA ILE A 49 6.11 -0.05 7.61
C ILE A 49 6.11 -0.87 8.91
N GLN A 50 5.68 -2.13 8.86
CA GLN A 50 5.75 -3.05 10.01
C GLN A 50 7.17 -3.09 10.60
N SER A 51 8.18 -3.31 9.77
CA SER A 51 9.56 -3.40 10.27
C SER A 51 10.02 -2.10 10.94
N ALA A 52 9.59 -0.95 10.43
CA ALA A 52 9.89 0.35 11.04
C ALA A 52 9.13 0.56 12.36
N LEU A 53 7.88 0.10 12.45
CA LEU A 53 7.07 0.13 13.67
C LEU A 53 7.66 -0.76 14.77
N GLU A 54 8.14 -1.96 14.42
CA GLU A 54 8.82 -2.85 15.37
C GLU A 54 10.13 -2.24 15.88
N GLN A 55 10.89 -1.57 15.00
CA GLN A 55 12.09 -0.84 15.41
C GLN A 55 11.74 0.33 16.35
N TYR A 56 10.68 1.08 16.04
CA TYR A 56 10.15 2.15 16.89
C TYR A 56 9.77 1.61 18.27
N HIS A 57 9.01 0.52 18.32
CA HIS A 57 8.58 -0.11 19.57
C HIS A 57 9.77 -0.67 20.36
N GLY A 58 10.77 -1.24 19.70
CA GLY A 58 12.00 -1.71 20.34
C GLY A 58 12.71 -0.62 21.16
N ASP A 59 12.72 0.61 20.64
CA ASP A 59 13.37 1.76 21.26
C ASP A 59 12.47 2.54 22.21
N GLN A 60 11.22 2.81 21.82
CA GLN A 60 10.29 3.66 22.57
C GLN A 60 9.39 2.88 23.54
N LYS A 61 9.33 1.55 23.43
CA LYS A 61 8.47 0.65 24.24
C LYS A 61 6.97 0.84 24.07
N HIS A 62 6.57 1.59 23.05
CA HIS A 62 5.19 1.78 22.63
C HIS A 62 5.14 2.03 21.13
N TYR A 63 3.98 1.87 20.51
CA TYR A 63 3.74 2.24 19.12
C TYR A 63 3.41 3.73 18.98
N PRO A 64 3.62 4.35 17.81
CA PRO A 64 3.18 5.73 17.59
C PRO A 64 1.64 5.81 17.62
N ALA A 65 1.07 6.86 18.20
CA ALA A 65 -0.40 6.99 18.27
C ALA A 65 -1.05 7.19 16.90
N GLY A 66 -0.28 7.70 15.93
CA GLY A 66 -0.70 7.90 14.54
C GLY A 66 0.50 7.75 13.60
N LEU A 67 0.20 7.52 12.32
CA LEU A 67 1.17 7.52 11.23
C LEU A 67 0.63 8.40 10.11
N ASP A 68 1.45 9.35 9.69
CA ASP A 68 1.18 10.18 8.53
C ASP A 68 1.87 9.57 7.31
N PHE A 69 1.08 9.05 6.37
CA PHE A 69 1.59 8.49 5.12
C PHE A 69 2.15 9.62 4.24
N GLY A 70 3.40 9.49 3.81
CA GLY A 70 4.14 10.55 3.11
C GLY A 70 5.12 11.32 3.99
N ASP A 71 5.06 11.15 5.32
CA ASP A 71 5.91 11.83 6.28
C ASP A 71 6.92 10.89 6.95
N ARG A 72 7.77 11.46 7.80
CA ARG A 72 8.80 10.72 8.53
C ARG A 72 8.22 10.07 9.78
N LEU A 73 8.53 8.80 10.00
CA LEU A 73 8.35 8.18 11.31
C LEU A 73 9.58 8.47 12.17
N THR A 74 9.41 9.28 13.21
CA THR A 74 10.47 9.66 14.15
C THR A 74 9.98 9.51 15.60
N ASN A 75 10.90 9.46 16.57
CA ASN A 75 10.57 9.55 17.99
C ASN A 75 10.39 10.99 18.50
N ALA A 76 10.16 11.95 17.61
CA ALA A 76 9.88 13.31 18.03
C ALA A 76 8.55 13.32 18.80
N THR A 77 8.64 13.27 20.13
CA THR A 77 7.53 13.66 21.00
C THR A 77 7.25 15.13 20.64
N GLY A 78 5.99 15.48 20.35
CA GLY A 78 5.57 16.83 19.93
C GLY A 78 5.83 17.96 20.94
N VAL A 79 6.79 17.79 21.86
CA VAL A 79 7.38 18.84 22.68
C VAL A 79 8.24 19.71 21.78
N THR A 80 7.76 20.90 21.47
CA THR A 80 8.59 21.96 20.91
C THR A 80 9.41 22.61 22.02
N PRO A 81 10.73 22.79 21.85
CA PRO A 81 11.53 22.38 20.71
C PRO A 81 11.83 20.87 20.78
N ALA A 82 11.63 20.18 19.65
CA ALA A 82 11.87 18.75 19.55
C ALA A 82 13.29 18.42 20.06
N PRO A 83 13.49 17.30 20.78
CA PRO A 83 14.83 16.89 21.16
C PRO A 83 15.73 16.83 19.93
N VAL A 84 16.91 17.46 20.05
CA VAL A 84 17.90 17.71 18.99
C VAL A 84 18.37 16.43 18.27
N VAL A 85 18.06 15.26 18.83
CA VAL A 85 18.32 13.95 18.22
C VAL A 85 17.02 13.17 18.09
N SER A 86 16.23 13.50 17.07
CA SER A 86 15.08 12.69 16.65
C SER A 86 15.59 11.49 15.84
N LYS A 87 15.57 10.28 16.42
CA LYS A 87 15.85 9.05 15.67
C LYS A 87 14.74 8.87 14.64
N THR A 88 15.13 8.75 13.38
CA THR A 88 14.23 8.47 12.27
C THR A 88 14.20 6.97 12.01
N TYR A 89 13.02 6.37 12.10
CA TYR A 89 12.79 4.96 11.80
C TYR A 89 12.35 4.77 10.34
N LEU A 90 11.69 5.80 9.79
CA LEU A 90 11.30 5.84 8.39
C LEU A 90 11.41 7.26 7.84
N ASN A 91 12.14 7.45 6.74
CA ASN A 91 12.28 8.76 6.10
C ASN A 91 11.01 9.17 5.33
N ASN A 92 10.24 8.19 4.89
CA ASN A 92 8.96 8.42 4.22
C ASN A 92 8.11 7.18 4.43
N VAL A 93 6.99 7.31 5.13
CA VAL A 93 5.98 6.26 5.20
C VAL A 93 5.38 6.11 3.81
N PRO A 94 5.46 4.93 3.16
CA PRO A 94 4.99 4.75 1.78
C PRO A 94 3.57 5.26 1.56
N ILE A 95 3.37 5.94 0.45
CA ILE A 95 2.05 6.33 -0.05
C ILE A 95 1.63 5.28 -1.07
N GLY A 96 0.37 4.85 -1.00
CA GLY A 96 -0.16 3.86 -1.94
C GLY A 96 -0.09 4.34 -3.39
N PRO A 97 -0.06 3.41 -4.37
CA PRO A 97 -0.03 3.74 -5.79
C PRO A 97 -1.17 4.67 -6.25
N SER A 98 -2.28 4.70 -5.52
CA SER A 98 -3.43 5.57 -5.78
C SER A 98 -3.53 6.78 -4.84
N GLY A 99 -2.62 6.93 -3.87
CA GLY A 99 -2.61 7.99 -2.86
C GLY A 99 -2.61 7.49 -1.41
N ALA A 100 -2.57 8.43 -0.45
CA ALA A 100 -2.41 8.14 0.97
C ALA A 100 -3.63 7.43 1.60
N ALA A 101 -4.84 7.69 1.07
CA ALA A 101 -6.08 7.10 1.57
C ALA A 101 -6.24 5.59 1.30
N GLU A 102 -5.27 4.96 0.62
CA GLU A 102 -5.23 3.50 0.43
C GLU A 102 -4.74 2.75 1.65
N TYR A 103 -3.96 3.41 2.51
CA TYR A 103 -3.41 2.82 3.71
C TYR A 103 -4.06 3.39 4.95
N LEU A 104 -4.19 2.56 5.97
CA LEU A 104 -4.75 2.95 7.24
C LEU A 104 -3.90 2.40 8.36
N TYR A 105 -3.64 3.25 9.34
CA TYR A 105 -2.96 2.91 10.57
C TYR A 105 -3.80 3.36 11.77
N LYS A 106 -3.98 2.47 12.75
CA LYS A 106 -4.57 2.78 14.04
C LYS A 106 -3.78 2.09 15.14
N ALA A 107 -3.38 2.84 16.16
CA ALA A 107 -2.80 2.29 17.37
C ALA A 107 -3.87 2.09 18.45
N PHE A 108 -3.65 1.13 19.33
CA PHE A 108 -4.54 0.79 20.43
C PHE A 108 -3.75 0.54 21.71
N LYS A 109 -4.42 0.78 22.84
CA LYS A 109 -3.92 0.42 24.17
C LYS A 109 -4.18 -1.05 24.48
N SER A 110 -3.71 -1.49 25.65
CA SER A 110 -3.93 -2.85 26.13
C SER A 110 -5.41 -3.21 26.26
N ASP A 111 -6.23 -2.24 26.66
CA ASP A 111 -7.69 -2.32 26.83
C ASP A 111 -8.48 -2.23 25.51
N ASN A 112 -7.80 -2.21 24.37
CA ASN A 112 -8.37 -2.10 23.02
C ASN A 112 -9.00 -0.73 22.69
N SER A 113 -8.84 0.28 23.55
CA SER A 113 -9.18 1.66 23.20
C SER A 113 -8.19 2.23 22.18
N GLN A 114 -8.69 3.07 21.26
CA GLN A 114 -7.85 3.71 20.27
C GLN A 114 -6.89 4.69 20.94
N CYS A 115 -5.63 4.66 20.52
CA CYS A 115 -4.62 5.61 20.94
C CYS A 115 -4.83 7.00 20.34
N ILE A 116 -4.55 8.01 21.14
CA ILE A 116 -4.48 9.41 20.74
C ILE A 116 -3.10 9.98 21.08
N ALA A 117 -2.67 11.03 20.39
CA ALA A 117 -1.33 11.59 20.52
C ALA A 117 -0.95 12.00 21.96
N SER A 118 -1.93 12.38 22.78
CA SER A 118 -1.74 12.75 24.19
C SER A 118 -1.43 11.57 25.12
N GLU A 119 -1.58 10.33 24.66
CA GLU A 119 -1.40 9.11 25.45
C GLU A 119 -0.51 8.09 24.73
N ALA A 120 0.35 8.58 23.82
CA ALA A 120 1.16 7.74 22.92
C ALA A 120 2.00 6.67 23.63
N ILE A 121 2.39 6.91 24.88
CA ILE A 121 3.21 6.00 25.70
C ILE A 121 2.46 4.70 26.07
N SER A 122 1.13 4.68 25.97
CA SER A 122 0.28 3.54 26.33
C SER A 122 -0.09 2.63 25.16
N CYS A 123 0.39 2.92 23.95
CA CYS A 123 0.06 2.19 22.74
C CYS A 123 0.86 0.89 22.65
N THR A 124 0.17 -0.24 22.81
CA THR A 124 0.79 -1.59 22.84
C THR A 124 0.39 -2.45 21.65
N LYS A 125 -0.63 -2.04 20.92
CA LYS A 125 -1.16 -2.76 19.75
C LYS A 125 -1.31 -1.77 18.60
N TYR A 126 -1.29 -2.28 17.38
CA TYR A 126 -1.65 -1.48 16.21
C TYR A 126 -2.31 -2.37 15.15
N CYS A 127 -2.99 -1.70 14.24
CA CYS A 127 -3.55 -2.26 13.02
C CYS A 127 -3.05 -1.43 11.84
N LEU A 128 -2.53 -2.12 10.82
CA LEU A 128 -2.04 -1.53 9.58
C LEU A 128 -2.67 -2.29 8.41
N TYR A 129 -3.28 -1.55 7.49
CA TYR A 129 -4.08 -2.12 6.41
C TYR A 129 -3.86 -1.39 5.09
N ALA A 130 -4.00 -2.12 3.98
CA ALA A 130 -4.05 -1.58 2.63
C ALA A 130 -5.27 -2.09 1.87
N LYS A 131 -6.00 -1.19 1.20
CA LYS A 131 -7.13 -1.58 0.35
C LYS A 131 -6.65 -2.21 -0.95
N ALA A 132 -6.99 -3.48 -1.18
CA ALA A 132 -6.75 -4.16 -2.45
C ALA A 132 -7.71 -3.67 -3.54
N GLU A 133 -7.26 -3.67 -4.80
CA GLU A 133 -8.06 -3.14 -5.92
C GLU A 133 -9.25 -4.00 -6.31
N ASN A 134 -9.25 -5.27 -5.93
CA ASN A 134 -10.31 -6.22 -6.28
C ASN A 134 -11.37 -6.38 -5.18
N MET A 135 -11.27 -5.61 -4.08
CA MET A 135 -12.15 -5.73 -2.92
C MET A 135 -13.18 -4.59 -2.89
N SER A 136 -14.46 -4.95 -3.08
CA SER A 136 -15.56 -3.99 -3.27
C SER A 136 -16.14 -3.42 -1.98
N GLN A 137 -15.86 -4.02 -0.82
CA GLN A 137 -16.31 -3.54 0.48
C GLN A 137 -15.12 -3.52 1.44
N VAL A 138 -15.01 -2.42 2.17
CA VAL A 138 -14.10 -2.28 3.31
C VAL A 138 -14.74 -3.01 4.49
N GLU A 139 -14.84 -4.34 4.43
CA GLU A 139 -15.44 -5.13 5.50
C GLU A 139 -14.51 -5.12 6.73
N SER A 140 -14.91 -4.30 7.71
CA SER A 140 -14.29 -4.05 9.01
C SER A 140 -12.83 -3.54 8.97
N LEU A 141 -12.74 -2.22 8.95
CA LEU A 141 -11.56 -1.42 9.29
C LEU A 141 -11.03 -1.81 10.68
N CYS A 142 -10.04 -2.71 10.76
CA CYS A 142 -9.50 -3.19 12.04
C CYS A 142 -10.62 -3.68 12.97
N PRO A 143 -11.20 -4.87 12.73
CA PRO A 143 -12.21 -5.42 13.63
C PRO A 143 -11.62 -5.48 15.04
N ASP A 144 -12.47 -5.37 16.06
CA ASP A 144 -12.15 -5.28 17.49
C ASP A 144 -11.38 -6.50 18.07
N GLN A 145 -10.34 -7.02 17.43
CA GLN A 145 -9.52 -8.13 17.90
C GLN A 145 -8.03 -7.86 17.62
N VAL A 146 -7.38 -7.30 18.65
CA VAL A 146 -6.07 -7.69 19.19
C VAL A 146 -4.98 -8.12 18.18
N GLY A 147 -4.32 -7.15 17.55
CA GLY A 147 -2.97 -7.32 16.97
C GLY A 147 -2.89 -8.04 15.61
N PHE A 148 -1.81 -7.73 14.90
CA PHE A 148 -1.38 -8.19 13.57
C PHE A 148 -2.42 -8.84 12.65
N THR A 149 -3.07 -8.03 11.82
CA THR A 149 -3.75 -8.52 10.61
C THR A 149 -3.04 -8.00 9.37
N MET A 150 -2.28 -8.90 8.74
CA MET A 150 -1.94 -8.78 7.32
C MET A 150 -2.94 -9.66 6.56
N GLU A 151 -3.83 -9.07 5.79
CA GLU A 151 -4.46 -9.79 4.67
C GLU A 151 -4.43 -8.94 3.41
N VAL A 152 -3.66 -9.43 2.45
CA VAL A 152 -3.92 -9.18 1.04
C VAL A 152 -4.69 -10.40 0.57
N THR A 153 -6.02 -10.32 0.55
CA THR A 153 -6.84 -11.36 -0.05
C THR A 153 -7.60 -10.82 -1.25
N SER A 154 -7.29 -11.39 -2.41
CA SER A 154 -8.30 -11.88 -3.35
C SER A 154 -7.64 -12.78 -4.40
N PRO A 155 -8.29 -13.86 -4.87
CA PRO A 155 -9.14 -14.84 -4.18
C PRO A 155 -8.32 -15.91 -3.41
#